data_AF-A0A124G2J4-F1
#
_entry.id   AF-A0A124G2J4-F1
#
_cell.length_a   1.000
_cell.length_b   1.000
_cell.length_c   1.000
_cell.angle_alpha   90.00
_cell.angle_beta   90.00
_cell.angle_gamma   90.00
#
_symmetry.space_group_name_H-M   'P 1'
#
loop_
_entity.id
_entity.type
_entity.pdbx_description
1 polymer ?
#
loop_
_entity_poly.entity_id
_entity_poly.type
_entity_poly.pdbx_seq_one_letter_code
_entity_poly.pdbx_strand_id
1 'polypeptide(L)'
;GGFDGRNICNIGSCVSNAHIHGAAIKVATIFAGRNERANYDDIADYILSKVGACGVAWGAYSQKAASIATGFNRLGVPAVVQSHSVMYRRAFLGRTDKKEDWEIIDARDGSRVYCEPAPEHLLYVAETVEECMLMMAKLCFRPSDNSQGRMIKLTHYCDICMKYFGCMPPDWPIYVRHASDLPLKWKEDMMKELESKYGWEIDWKRKAILSGPIRKVDVSFDPTNIERKIRTKK
;
A
#
# COMPACT_ATOMS: atom_id res chain seq x y z
N GLY A 1 7.08 23.22 -8.13
CA GLY A 1 6.59 22.93 -6.78
C GLY A 1 7.68 22.22 -5.99
N GLY A 2 7.58 22.20 -4.66
CA GLY A 2 8.45 21.39 -3.80
C GLY A 2 7.97 19.95 -3.65
N PHE A 3 8.81 19.09 -3.07
CA PHE A 3 8.43 17.73 -2.65
C PHE A 3 7.87 17.80 -1.22
N ASP A 4 6.55 18.05 -1.11
CA ASP A 4 5.85 18.23 0.16
C ASP A 4 4.36 17.86 -0.01
N GLY A 5 3.62 17.67 1.09
CA GLY A 5 2.22 17.27 1.09
C GLY A 5 1.33 18.24 0.31
N ARG A 6 0.37 17.69 -0.47
CA ARG A 6 -0.60 18.45 -1.28
C ARG A 6 0.04 19.34 -2.36
N ASN A 7 1.22 18.99 -2.85
CA ASN A 7 1.90 19.71 -3.93
C ASN A 7 1.95 18.94 -5.24
N ILE A 8 2.18 19.69 -6.32
CA ILE A 8 2.48 19.18 -7.66
C ILE A 8 3.88 19.66 -8.05
N CYS A 9 4.72 18.73 -8.50
CA CYS A 9 6.07 19.01 -8.97
C CYS A 9 6.31 18.31 -10.31
N ASN A 10 6.57 19.10 -11.36
CA ASN A 10 7.07 18.57 -12.62
C ASN A 10 8.57 18.27 -12.48
N ILE A 11 8.92 16.99 -12.48
CA ILE A 11 10.29 16.51 -12.27
C ILE A 11 11.15 16.64 -13.55
N GLY A 12 10.53 16.76 -14.73
CA GLY A 12 11.21 16.96 -16.01
C GLY A 12 10.76 15.99 -17.10
N SER A 13 11.68 15.63 -17.99
CA SER A 13 11.41 14.72 -19.12
C SER A 13 11.36 13.25 -18.68
N CYS A 14 11.14 12.31 -19.61
CA CYS A 14 11.03 10.89 -19.26
C CYS A 14 12.25 10.32 -18.52
N VAL A 15 13.46 10.86 -18.73
CA VAL A 15 14.66 10.42 -17.99
C VAL A 15 14.65 10.90 -16.54
N SER A 16 13.90 11.96 -16.23
CA SER A 16 13.73 12.48 -14.88
C SER A 16 12.91 11.55 -13.98
N ASN A 17 12.26 10.51 -14.51
CA ASN A 17 11.65 9.44 -13.70
C ASN A 17 12.67 8.75 -12.78
N ALA A 18 13.96 8.77 -13.13
CA ALA A 18 15.03 8.31 -12.25
C ALA A 18 15.07 9.08 -10.92
N HIS A 19 14.63 10.35 -10.88
CA HIS A 19 14.57 11.12 -9.64
C HIS A 19 13.36 10.77 -8.78
N ILE A 20 12.25 10.31 -9.37
CA ILE A 20 11.11 9.77 -8.62
C ILE A 20 11.50 8.43 -7.99
N HIS A 21 12.17 7.57 -8.75
CA HIS A 21 12.75 6.31 -8.27
C HIS A 21 13.77 6.56 -7.15
N GLY A 22 14.69 7.51 -7.38
CA GLY A 22 15.68 7.95 -6.41
C GLY A 22 15.09 8.63 -5.17
N ALA A 23 13.92 9.28 -5.25
CA ALA A 23 13.25 9.84 -4.09
C ALA A 23 12.79 8.73 -3.12
N ALA A 24 12.21 7.64 -3.65
CA ALA A 24 11.82 6.49 -2.84
C ALA A 24 13.05 5.80 -2.21
N ILE A 25 14.14 5.63 -2.97
CA ILE A 25 15.42 5.12 -2.44
C ILE A 25 15.94 6.03 -1.32
N LYS A 26 15.93 7.36 -1.51
CA LYS A 26 16.39 8.32 -0.50
C LYS A 26 15.56 8.28 0.79
N VAL A 27 14.28 7.92 0.74
CA VAL A 27 13.50 7.67 1.96
C VAL A 27 14.08 6.47 2.72
N ALA A 28 14.42 5.37 2.05
CA ALA A 28 15.04 4.23 2.70
C ALA A 28 16.45 4.55 3.24
N THR A 29 17.25 5.32 2.51
CA THR A 29 18.65 5.58 2.91
C THR A 29 18.78 6.69 3.93
N ILE A 30 18.12 7.84 3.72
CA ILE A 30 18.27 9.02 4.59
C ILE A 30 17.39 8.88 5.83
N PHE A 31 16.11 8.54 5.66
CA PHE A 31 15.19 8.47 6.80
C PHE A 31 15.36 7.18 7.61
N ALA A 32 15.56 6.04 6.96
CA ALA A 32 15.73 4.76 7.65
C ALA A 32 17.18 4.30 7.81
N GLY A 33 18.17 5.08 7.34
CA GLY A 33 19.59 4.77 7.51
C GLY A 33 20.04 3.49 6.82
N ARG A 34 19.29 2.98 5.81
CA ARG A 34 19.68 1.76 5.10
C ARG A 34 20.82 2.04 4.12
N ASN A 35 21.79 1.14 4.08
CA ASN A 35 22.86 1.19 3.08
C ASN A 35 22.30 0.85 1.69
N GLU A 36 22.51 1.72 0.71
CA GLU A 36 22.10 1.51 -0.68
C GLU A 36 23.10 0.73 -1.52
N ARG A 37 24.38 0.70 -1.13
CA ARG A 37 25.44 0.15 -1.97
C ARG A 37 25.27 -1.36 -2.11
N ALA A 38 24.98 -1.80 -3.34
CA ALA A 38 24.78 -3.21 -3.69
C ALA A 38 23.74 -3.94 -2.82
N ASN A 39 22.72 -3.21 -2.34
CA ASN A 39 21.73 -3.71 -1.39
C ASN A 39 20.29 -3.45 -1.87
N TYR A 40 20.06 -3.62 -3.17
CA TYR A 40 18.82 -3.21 -3.84
C TYR A 40 17.59 -3.95 -3.30
N ASP A 41 17.71 -5.23 -2.96
CA ASP A 41 16.64 -6.05 -2.38
C ASP A 41 16.14 -5.46 -1.05
N ASP A 42 17.04 -5.10 -0.13
CA ASP A 42 16.69 -4.50 1.16
C ASP A 42 16.03 -3.12 1.02
N ILE A 43 16.46 -2.33 0.02
CA ILE A 43 15.83 -1.05 -0.29
C ILE A 43 14.44 -1.24 -0.89
N ALA A 44 14.29 -2.18 -1.83
CA ALA A 44 12.99 -2.49 -2.44
C ALA A 44 12.00 -3.05 -1.40
N ASP A 45 12.46 -3.94 -0.51
CA ASP A 45 11.66 -4.50 0.57
C ASP A 45 11.23 -3.42 1.59
N TYR A 46 12.11 -2.45 1.90
CA TYR A 46 11.73 -1.27 2.69
C TYR A 46 10.57 -0.51 2.03
N ILE A 47 10.71 -0.23 0.74
CA ILE A 47 9.75 0.60 0.00
C ILE A 47 8.41 -0.13 -0.13
N LEU A 48 8.45 -1.42 -0.47
CA LEU A 48 7.26 -2.27 -0.55
C LEU A 48 6.50 -2.34 0.78
N SER A 49 7.21 -2.40 1.91
CA SER A 49 6.60 -2.65 3.22
C SER A 49 6.25 -1.36 3.99
N LYS A 50 6.93 -0.24 3.71
CA LYS A 50 6.86 0.97 4.55
C LYS A 50 6.60 2.28 3.77
N VAL A 51 6.85 2.34 2.47
CA VAL A 51 6.72 3.60 1.70
C VAL A 51 5.50 3.57 0.79
N GLY A 52 4.43 4.25 1.21
CA GLY A 52 3.21 4.39 0.43
C GLY A 52 3.41 5.28 -0.81
N ALA A 53 3.46 4.65 -1.97
CA ALA A 53 3.55 5.33 -3.27
C ALA A 53 2.81 4.52 -4.34
N CYS A 54 2.31 5.19 -5.37
CA CYS A 54 1.73 4.58 -6.55
C CYS A 54 2.01 5.44 -7.78
N GLY A 55 2.52 4.84 -8.84
CA GLY A 55 2.67 5.47 -10.15
C GLY A 55 1.37 5.43 -10.95
N VAL A 56 1.24 6.35 -11.91
CA VAL A 56 0.20 6.30 -12.94
C VAL A 56 0.84 6.55 -14.30
N ALA A 57 0.50 5.71 -15.28
CA ALA A 57 0.91 5.90 -16.67
C ALA A 57 -0.33 5.79 -17.57
N TRP A 58 -1.18 6.81 -17.51
CA TRP A 58 -2.35 6.93 -18.37
C TRP A 58 -1.90 7.25 -19.81
N GLY A 59 -2.33 6.44 -20.79
CA GLY A 59 -1.84 6.57 -22.18
C GLY A 59 -0.45 5.99 -22.46
N ALA A 60 0.02 5.01 -21.67
CA ALA A 60 1.30 4.35 -21.92
C ALA A 60 1.32 3.56 -23.25
N TYR A 61 2.06 4.03 -24.25
CA TYR A 61 2.19 3.35 -25.56
C TYR A 61 3.60 2.84 -25.91
N SER A 62 4.64 3.40 -25.28
CA SER A 62 6.03 3.13 -25.65
C SER A 62 6.68 2.03 -24.81
N GLN A 63 7.64 1.31 -25.39
CA GLN A 63 8.49 0.36 -24.65
C GLN A 63 9.23 1.01 -23.47
N LYS A 64 9.52 2.33 -23.55
CA LYS A 64 10.08 3.11 -22.44
C LYS A 64 9.13 3.17 -21.24
N ALA A 65 7.82 3.30 -21.47
CA ALA A 65 6.85 3.31 -20.39
C ALA A 65 6.81 1.95 -19.68
N ALA A 66 6.85 0.85 -20.43
CA ALA A 66 6.90 -0.50 -19.87
C ALA A 66 8.18 -0.74 -19.03
N SER A 67 9.34 -0.28 -19.50
CA SER A 67 10.60 -0.42 -18.75
C SER A 67 10.62 0.47 -17.50
N ILE A 68 10.09 1.69 -17.55
CA ILE A 68 9.96 2.58 -16.38
C ILE A 68 9.05 1.93 -15.33
N ALA A 69 7.85 1.48 -15.72
CA ALA A 69 6.91 0.82 -14.79
C ALA A 69 7.54 -0.43 -14.17
N THR A 70 8.21 -1.26 -14.97
CA THR A 70 8.93 -2.44 -14.47
C THR A 70 10.04 -2.06 -13.47
N GLY A 71 10.74 -0.95 -13.68
CA GLY A 71 11.74 -0.43 -12.74
C GLY A 71 11.15 -0.02 -11.38
N PHE A 72 9.97 0.59 -11.38
CA PHE A 72 9.22 0.90 -10.16
C PHE A 72 8.68 -0.35 -9.48
N ASN A 73 8.14 -1.30 -10.24
CA ASN A 73 7.64 -2.57 -9.70
C ASN A 73 8.75 -3.36 -9.00
N ARG A 74 9.94 -3.40 -9.60
CA ARG A 74 11.12 -4.01 -8.96
C ARG A 74 11.53 -3.31 -7.66
N LEU A 75 11.23 -2.02 -7.51
CA LEU A 75 11.47 -1.25 -6.29
C LEU A 75 10.35 -1.43 -5.24
N GLY A 76 9.30 -2.20 -5.53
CA GLY A 76 8.14 -2.32 -4.65
C GLY A 76 7.15 -1.15 -4.74
N VAL A 77 7.23 -0.36 -5.83
CA VAL A 77 6.28 0.72 -6.12
C VAL A 77 5.26 0.22 -7.15
N PRO A 78 3.97 0.17 -6.80
CA PRO A 78 2.91 -0.20 -7.72
C PRO A 78 2.64 0.89 -8.76
N ALA A 79 2.05 0.52 -9.90
CA ALA A 79 1.63 1.43 -10.95
C ALA A 79 0.26 1.05 -11.51
N VAL A 80 -0.57 2.07 -11.78
CA VAL A 80 -1.82 1.92 -12.50
C VAL A 80 -1.64 2.41 -13.93
N VAL A 81 -2.13 1.63 -14.90
CA VAL A 81 -2.04 1.94 -16.33
C VAL A 81 -3.42 1.87 -16.96
N GLN A 82 -3.61 2.55 -18.10
CA GLN A 82 -4.89 2.52 -18.83
C GLN A 82 -5.09 1.20 -19.57
N SER A 83 -6.34 0.80 -19.81
CA SER A 83 -6.79 -0.38 -20.57
C SER A 83 -5.96 -0.72 -21.82
N HIS A 84 -5.58 0.25 -22.66
CA HIS A 84 -4.77 -0.03 -23.86
C HIS A 84 -3.41 -0.70 -23.55
N SER A 85 -2.89 -0.51 -22.34
CA SER A 85 -1.63 -1.08 -21.86
C SER A 85 -1.64 -2.61 -21.76
N VAL A 86 -2.80 -3.27 -21.93
CA VAL A 86 -2.86 -4.73 -22.13
C VAL A 86 -1.98 -5.21 -23.28
N MET A 87 -1.64 -4.34 -24.23
CA MET A 87 -0.69 -4.62 -25.31
C MET A 87 0.71 -5.04 -24.80
N TYR A 88 1.08 -4.69 -23.56
CA TYR A 88 2.35 -5.13 -22.94
C TYR A 88 2.29 -6.57 -22.38
N ARG A 89 1.13 -7.24 -22.46
CA ARG A 89 0.90 -8.68 -22.21
C ARG A 89 1.11 -9.19 -20.79
N ARG A 90 1.62 -8.37 -19.86
CA ARG A 90 1.90 -8.79 -18.49
C ARG A 90 1.44 -7.74 -17.49
N ALA A 91 0.66 -8.18 -16.51
CA ALA A 91 0.30 -7.45 -15.31
C ALA A 91 0.83 -8.19 -14.07
N PHE A 92 0.89 -7.51 -12.93
CA PHE A 92 1.35 -8.08 -11.67
C PHE A 92 0.23 -7.94 -10.63
N LEU A 93 -0.69 -8.89 -10.68
CA LEU A 93 -1.88 -8.93 -9.84
C LEU A 93 -1.65 -9.91 -8.68
N GLY A 94 -1.73 -9.43 -7.45
CA GLY A 94 -1.81 -10.28 -6.26
C GLY A 94 -3.14 -10.99 -6.15
N ARG A 95 -3.12 -12.15 -5.51
CA ARG A 95 -4.29 -13.03 -5.34
C ARG A 95 -4.78 -12.97 -3.91
N THR A 96 -5.83 -12.20 -3.65
CA THR A 96 -6.37 -11.97 -2.29
C THR A 96 -7.05 -13.20 -1.69
N ASP A 97 -7.42 -14.18 -2.51
CA ASP A 97 -8.00 -15.46 -2.10
C ASP A 97 -6.99 -16.42 -1.45
N LYS A 98 -5.69 -16.29 -1.75
CA LYS A 98 -4.61 -17.10 -1.16
C LYS A 98 -3.99 -16.39 0.03
N LYS A 99 -4.22 -16.88 1.24
CA LYS A 99 -3.68 -16.26 2.45
C LYS A 99 -2.16 -16.41 2.56
N GLU A 100 -1.63 -17.49 2.02
CA GLU A 100 -0.20 -17.83 2.05
C GLU A 100 0.64 -16.83 1.24
N ASP A 101 0.05 -16.22 0.20
CA ASP A 101 0.70 -15.19 -0.62
C ASP A 101 0.88 -13.86 0.15
N TRP A 102 0.25 -13.71 1.32
CA TRP A 102 0.28 -12.49 2.15
C TRP A 102 0.88 -12.73 3.54
N GLU A 103 1.69 -13.77 3.70
CA GLU A 103 2.54 -13.93 4.88
C GLU A 103 3.83 -13.11 4.73
N ILE A 104 4.11 -12.26 5.71
CA ILE A 104 5.31 -11.43 5.77
C ILE A 104 6.13 -11.83 6.99
N ILE A 105 7.46 -11.84 6.85
CA ILE A 105 8.35 -12.17 7.97
C ILE A 105 8.47 -10.95 8.88
N ASP A 106 8.37 -11.15 10.18
CA ASP A 106 8.81 -10.18 11.15
C ASP A 106 10.32 -10.30 11.36
N ALA A 107 11.08 -9.28 10.97
CA ALA A 107 12.53 -9.28 11.08
C ALA A 107 13.03 -9.38 12.54
N ARG A 108 12.20 -9.13 13.56
CA ARG A 108 12.60 -9.19 14.97
C ARG A 108 12.84 -10.62 15.46
N ASP A 109 12.01 -11.56 15.03
CA ASP A 109 12.00 -12.94 15.55
C ASP A 109 11.90 -14.02 14.46
N GLY A 110 11.66 -13.63 13.21
CA GLY A 110 11.51 -14.55 12.08
C GLY A 110 10.12 -15.18 11.97
N SER A 111 9.16 -14.75 12.79
CA SER A 111 7.77 -15.24 12.70
C SER A 111 7.13 -14.81 11.39
N ARG A 112 6.25 -15.66 10.85
CA ARG A 112 5.44 -15.34 9.68
C ARG A 112 4.10 -14.77 10.14
N VAL A 113 3.80 -13.57 9.68
CA VAL A 113 2.60 -12.83 10.05
C VAL A 113 1.74 -12.62 8.80
N TYR A 114 0.53 -13.16 8.83
CA TYR A 114 -0.47 -12.88 7.80
C TYR A 114 -0.86 -11.41 7.85
N CYS A 115 -0.69 -10.72 6.73
CA CYS A 115 -0.94 -9.29 6.58
C CYS A 115 -2.01 -9.01 5.51
N GLU A 116 -2.56 -7.81 5.57
CA GLU A 116 -3.46 -7.30 4.54
C GLU A 116 -2.75 -7.12 3.19
N PRO A 117 -3.47 -7.26 2.05
CA PRO A 117 -2.90 -7.12 0.71
C PRO A 117 -2.57 -5.65 0.37
N ALA A 118 -1.41 -5.18 0.82
CA ALA A 118 -1.02 -3.77 0.78
C ALA A 118 0.44 -3.60 0.32
N PRO A 119 0.72 -3.27 -0.96
CA PRO A 119 -0.23 -3.13 -2.07
C PRO A 119 -0.72 -4.48 -2.62
N GLU A 120 -1.96 -4.53 -3.10
CA GLU A 120 -2.54 -5.74 -3.71
C GLU A 120 -1.92 -6.08 -5.07
N HIS A 121 -1.56 -5.07 -5.85
CA HIS A 121 -1.05 -5.23 -7.21
C HIS A 121 0.19 -4.36 -7.41
N LEU A 122 1.16 -4.85 -8.17
CA LEU A 122 2.28 -4.02 -8.61
C LEU A 122 2.02 -3.36 -9.96
N LEU A 123 1.23 -3.98 -10.84
CA LEU A 123 0.85 -3.39 -12.12
C LEU A 123 -0.60 -3.73 -12.40
N TYR A 124 -1.47 -2.72 -12.25
CA TYR A 124 -2.91 -2.83 -12.44
C TYR A 124 -3.37 -2.06 -13.67
N VAL A 125 -4.29 -2.64 -14.43
CA VAL A 125 -4.87 -2.02 -15.63
C VAL A 125 -6.26 -1.53 -15.25
N ALA A 126 -6.47 -0.22 -15.24
CA ALA A 126 -7.77 0.40 -15.00
C ALA A 126 -8.45 0.78 -16.33
N GLU A 127 -9.76 0.61 -16.39
CA GLU A 127 -10.60 0.95 -17.53
C GLU A 127 -10.95 2.44 -17.54
N THR A 128 -11.29 2.99 -16.39
CA THR A 128 -11.72 4.39 -16.24
C THR A 128 -10.77 5.20 -15.36
N VAL A 129 -10.85 6.53 -15.48
CA VAL A 129 -10.04 7.44 -14.66
C VAL A 129 -10.49 7.37 -13.19
N GLU A 130 -11.78 7.16 -12.95
CA GLU A 130 -12.37 7.00 -11.62
C GLU A 130 -11.84 5.75 -10.92
N GLU A 131 -11.77 4.63 -11.64
CA GLU A 131 -11.16 3.39 -11.16
C GLU A 131 -9.66 3.60 -10.91
N CYS A 132 -8.97 4.29 -11.82
CA CYS A 132 -7.56 4.63 -11.65
C CYS A 132 -7.31 5.42 -10.35
N MET A 133 -8.12 6.44 -10.06
CA MET A 133 -8.02 7.22 -8.83
C MET A 133 -8.25 6.36 -7.58
N LEU A 134 -9.25 5.47 -7.62
CA LEU A 134 -9.55 4.55 -6.53
C LEU A 134 -8.39 3.60 -6.26
N MET A 135 -7.85 2.99 -7.32
CA MET A 135 -6.73 2.05 -7.22
C MET A 135 -5.44 2.73 -6.81
N MET A 136 -5.17 3.97 -7.24
CA MET A 136 -4.03 4.73 -6.74
C MET A 136 -4.09 4.92 -5.22
N ALA A 137 -5.27 5.23 -4.66
CA ALA A 137 -5.44 5.37 -3.22
C ALA A 137 -5.23 4.03 -2.49
N LYS A 138 -5.84 2.95 -3.00
CA LYS A 138 -5.70 1.59 -2.46
C LYS A 138 -4.25 1.11 -2.47
N LEU A 139 -3.56 1.23 -3.59
CA LEU A 139 -2.19 0.73 -3.76
C LEU A 139 -1.15 1.54 -2.97
N CYS A 140 -1.55 2.62 -2.28
CA CYS A 140 -0.69 3.32 -1.33
C CYS A 140 -0.69 2.73 0.09
N PHE A 141 -1.60 1.81 0.44
CA PHE A 141 -1.57 1.13 1.75
C PHE A 141 -0.28 0.34 1.95
N ARG A 142 0.22 0.31 3.19
CA ARG A 142 1.41 -0.44 3.57
C ARG A 142 1.22 -1.17 4.91
N PRO A 143 1.85 -2.35 5.11
CA PRO A 143 1.76 -3.09 6.37
C PRO A 143 2.29 -2.28 7.55
N SER A 144 3.31 -1.42 7.34
CA SER A 144 3.86 -0.59 8.40
C SER A 144 3.16 0.75 8.62
N ASP A 145 1.98 0.99 8.03
CA ASP A 145 1.24 2.22 8.30
C ASP A 145 0.93 2.35 9.79
N ASN A 146 1.25 3.51 10.40
CA ASN A 146 0.78 3.80 11.75
C ASN A 146 -0.74 4.08 11.73
N SER A 147 -1.37 4.15 12.90
CA SER A 147 -2.83 4.28 12.95
C SER A 147 -3.36 5.55 12.29
N GLN A 148 -2.66 6.68 12.47
CA GLN A 148 -3.04 7.95 11.85
C GLN A 148 -2.90 7.91 10.31
N GLY A 149 -1.79 7.37 9.80
CA GLY A 149 -1.53 7.24 8.38
C GLY A 149 -2.51 6.28 7.71
N ARG A 150 -2.82 5.15 8.37
CA ARG A 150 -3.84 4.20 7.93
C ARG A 150 -5.22 4.87 7.86
N MET A 151 -5.60 5.62 8.90
CA MET A 151 -6.86 6.37 8.94
C MET A 151 -6.97 7.37 7.79
N ILE A 152 -5.91 8.12 7.49
CA ILE A 152 -5.90 9.07 6.37
C ILE A 152 -6.06 8.34 5.03
N LYS A 153 -5.30 7.26 4.81
CA LYS A 153 -5.41 6.47 3.57
C LYS A 153 -6.79 5.85 3.40
N LEU A 154 -7.36 5.29 4.47
CA LEU A 154 -8.70 4.72 4.46
C LEU A 154 -9.77 5.78 4.24
N THR A 155 -9.60 6.98 4.81
CA THR A 155 -10.51 8.11 4.56
C THR A 155 -10.53 8.46 3.07
N HIS A 156 -9.36 8.63 2.45
CA HIS A 156 -9.28 8.92 1.02
C HIS A 156 -9.80 7.79 0.14
N TYR A 157 -9.52 6.54 0.50
CA TYR A 157 -10.02 5.38 -0.23
C TYR A 157 -11.57 5.34 -0.22
N CYS A 158 -12.18 5.53 0.95
CA CYS A 158 -13.62 5.62 1.12
C CYS A 158 -14.22 6.86 0.43
N ASP A 159 -13.63 8.04 0.57
CA ASP A 159 -14.11 9.28 -0.06
C ASP A 159 -14.13 9.18 -1.59
N ILE A 160 -13.07 8.63 -2.20
CA ILE A 160 -12.98 8.44 -3.65
C ILE A 160 -14.04 7.44 -4.12
N CYS A 161 -14.20 6.33 -3.40
CA CYS A 161 -15.20 5.31 -3.75
C CYS A 161 -16.62 5.86 -3.65
N MET A 162 -16.95 6.53 -2.54
CA MET A 162 -18.25 7.16 -2.36
C MET A 162 -18.53 8.23 -3.43
N LYS A 163 -17.52 9.03 -3.81
CA LYS A 163 -17.67 10.10 -4.80
C LYS A 163 -17.97 9.58 -6.21
N TYR A 164 -17.26 8.54 -6.65
CA TYR A 164 -17.36 8.07 -8.04
C TYR A 164 -18.20 6.81 -8.24
N PHE A 165 -18.40 6.01 -7.19
CA PHE A 165 -19.11 4.73 -7.25
C PHE A 165 -20.33 4.66 -6.32
N GLY A 166 -20.53 5.67 -5.44
CA GLY A 166 -21.72 5.78 -4.60
C GLY A 166 -21.80 4.78 -3.44
N CYS A 167 -20.74 4.01 -3.20
CA CYS A 167 -20.68 3.00 -2.14
C CYS A 167 -19.32 2.98 -1.43
N MET A 168 -19.26 2.29 -0.28
CA MET A 168 -18.00 2.01 0.40
C MET A 168 -17.24 0.91 -0.33
N PRO A 169 -15.89 0.95 -0.36
CA PRO A 169 -15.11 -0.11 -0.98
C PRO A 169 -15.37 -1.45 -0.31
N PRO A 170 -15.74 -2.52 -1.03
CA PRO A 170 -16.20 -3.77 -0.41
C PRO A 170 -15.16 -4.44 0.50
N ASP A 171 -13.88 -4.19 0.25
CA ASP A 171 -12.75 -4.76 0.97
C ASP A 171 -12.17 -3.83 2.05
N TRP A 172 -12.79 -2.67 2.33
CA TRP A 172 -12.31 -1.74 3.36
C TRP A 172 -11.99 -2.38 4.73
N PRO A 173 -12.73 -3.41 5.24
CA PRO A 173 -12.50 -3.98 6.56
C PRO A 173 -11.13 -4.63 6.72
N ILE A 174 -10.54 -5.16 5.64
CA ILE A 174 -9.25 -5.87 5.71
C ILE A 174 -8.10 -4.90 6.08
N TYR A 175 -8.29 -3.60 5.85
CA TYR A 175 -7.33 -2.55 6.17
C TYR A 175 -7.53 -1.95 7.58
N VAL A 176 -8.32 -2.58 8.45
CA VAL A 176 -8.58 -2.09 9.82
C VAL A 176 -7.95 -3.04 10.84
N ARG A 177 -7.03 -2.52 11.66
CA ARG A 177 -6.42 -3.28 12.77
C ARG A 177 -6.94 -2.86 14.13
N HIS A 178 -7.41 -1.62 14.24
CA HIS A 178 -7.89 -1.01 15.48
C HIS A 178 -8.91 0.10 15.16
N ALA A 179 -9.74 0.46 16.13
CA ALA A 179 -10.76 1.52 15.99
C ALA A 179 -10.18 2.90 15.64
N SER A 180 -8.87 3.11 15.84
CA SER A 180 -8.15 4.32 15.43
C SER A 180 -7.84 4.39 13.94
N ASP A 181 -7.88 3.25 13.24
CA ASP A 181 -7.65 3.19 11.79
C ASP A 181 -8.90 3.63 11.01
N LEU A 182 -10.06 3.69 11.66
CA LEU A 182 -11.33 4.05 11.03
C LEU A 182 -11.44 5.56 10.76
N PRO A 183 -11.90 5.98 9.57
CA PRO A 183 -12.19 7.37 9.25
C PRO A 183 -13.12 8.01 10.26
N LEU A 184 -12.76 9.19 10.80
CA LEU A 184 -13.55 9.88 11.83
C LEU A 184 -15.01 10.11 11.42
N LYS A 185 -15.24 10.45 10.14
CA LYS A 185 -16.56 10.75 9.57
C LYS A 185 -17.52 9.56 9.63
N TRP A 186 -17.03 8.35 9.39
CA TRP A 186 -17.86 7.14 9.25
C TRP A 186 -17.62 6.12 10.37
N LYS A 187 -16.81 6.48 11.37
CA LYS A 187 -16.32 5.55 12.38
C LYS A 187 -17.43 4.75 13.06
N GLU A 188 -18.53 5.41 13.44
CA GLU A 188 -19.62 4.74 14.14
C GLU A 188 -20.39 3.77 13.23
N ASP A 189 -20.73 4.18 12.01
CA ASP A 189 -21.45 3.34 11.06
C ASP A 189 -20.59 2.16 10.59
N MET A 190 -19.30 2.39 10.36
CA MET A 190 -18.33 1.35 10.04
C MET A 190 -18.18 0.34 11.19
N MET A 191 -18.18 0.78 12.46
CA MET A 191 -18.20 -0.15 13.60
C MET A 191 -19.50 -0.98 13.62
N LYS A 192 -20.66 -0.38 13.39
CA LYS A 192 -21.93 -1.13 13.31
C LYS A 192 -21.89 -2.16 12.18
N GLU A 193 -21.30 -1.81 11.05
CA GLU A 193 -21.12 -2.72 9.91
C GLU A 193 -20.16 -3.88 10.22
N LEU A 194 -19.04 -3.61 10.91
CA LEU A 194 -18.10 -4.65 11.36
C LEU A 194 -18.76 -5.67 12.29
N GLU A 195 -19.56 -5.20 13.25
CA GLU A 195 -20.28 -6.08 14.16
C GLU A 195 -21.37 -6.89 13.43
N SER A 196 -22.23 -6.22 12.66
CA SER A 196 -23.41 -6.85 12.04
C SER A 196 -23.10 -7.75 10.85
N LYS A 197 -22.17 -7.36 9.97
CA LYS A 197 -21.86 -8.12 8.73
C LYS A 197 -20.66 -9.03 8.86
N TYR A 198 -19.65 -8.62 9.62
CA TYR A 198 -18.38 -9.33 9.72
C TYR A 198 -18.22 -10.09 11.05
N GLY A 199 -19.16 -9.93 11.99
CA GLY A 199 -19.17 -10.62 13.27
C GLY A 199 -18.05 -10.18 14.22
N TRP A 200 -17.58 -8.94 14.10
CA TRP A 200 -16.53 -8.41 14.98
C TRP A 200 -17.09 -8.06 16.36
N GLU A 201 -16.33 -8.31 17.41
CA GLU A 201 -16.73 -7.95 18.77
C GLU A 201 -16.32 -6.50 19.09
N ILE A 202 -17.29 -5.66 19.45
CA ILE A 202 -17.09 -4.24 19.71
C ILE A 202 -17.50 -3.88 21.14
N ASP A 203 -16.60 -3.20 21.86
CA ASP A 203 -16.93 -2.52 23.11
C ASP A 203 -17.48 -1.14 22.79
N TRP A 204 -18.80 -1.02 22.77
CA TRP A 204 -19.50 0.25 22.51
C TRP A 204 -19.30 1.31 23.59
N LYS A 205 -18.96 0.92 24.84
CA LYS A 205 -18.68 1.89 25.91
C LYS A 205 -17.35 2.59 25.67
N ARG A 206 -16.34 1.83 25.23
CA ARG A 206 -15.00 2.34 24.93
C ARG A 206 -14.79 2.72 23.46
N LYS A 207 -15.76 2.41 22.59
CA LYS A 207 -15.66 2.51 21.12
C LYS A 207 -14.40 1.81 20.59
N ALA A 208 -14.17 0.59 21.08
CA ALA A 208 -12.98 -0.22 20.79
C ALA A 208 -13.35 -1.55 20.11
N ILE A 209 -12.47 -2.04 19.24
CA ILE A 209 -12.59 -3.34 18.57
C ILE A 209 -11.83 -4.35 19.42
N LEU A 210 -12.51 -5.42 19.86
CA LEU A 210 -11.94 -6.46 20.72
C LEU A 210 -11.36 -7.61 19.91
N SER A 211 -12.10 -8.07 18.91
CA SER A 211 -11.72 -9.16 18.00
C SER A 211 -12.27 -8.95 16.59
N GLY A 212 -11.70 -9.64 15.60
CA GLY A 212 -12.08 -9.52 14.18
C GLY A 212 -10.93 -9.18 13.21
N PRO A 213 -10.09 -8.17 13.48
CA PRO A 213 -8.99 -7.80 12.59
C PRO A 213 -8.04 -8.96 12.26
N ILE A 214 -7.51 -8.98 11.03
CA ILE A 214 -6.50 -9.93 10.56
C ILE A 214 -5.29 -9.98 11.52
N ARG A 215 -4.88 -8.81 12.00
CA ARG A 215 -3.82 -8.66 13.00
C ARG A 215 -4.05 -7.43 13.85
N LYS A 216 -3.46 -7.44 15.05
CA LYS A 216 -3.46 -6.29 15.96
C LYS A 216 -2.42 -5.25 15.51
N VAL A 217 -2.58 -4.03 16.01
CA VAL A 217 -1.56 -2.99 15.84
C VAL A 217 -0.35 -3.35 16.69
N ASP A 218 0.81 -3.49 16.03
CA ASP A 218 2.11 -3.61 16.68
C ASP A 218 3.04 -2.55 16.07
N VAL A 219 3.43 -1.58 16.90
CA VAL A 219 4.31 -0.45 16.50
C VAL A 219 5.73 -0.91 16.23
N SER A 220 6.13 -2.02 16.83
CA SER A 220 7.46 -2.61 16.68
C SER A 220 7.55 -3.65 15.56
N PHE A 221 6.44 -3.98 14.89
CA PHE A 221 6.43 -4.88 13.74
C PHE A 221 7.39 -4.42 12.64
N ASP A 222 8.35 -5.26 12.28
CA ASP A 222 9.35 -4.97 11.25
C ASP A 222 9.18 -5.92 10.05
N PRO A 223 8.20 -5.67 9.16
CA PRO A 223 7.92 -6.54 8.03
C PRO A 223 9.07 -6.57 7.03
N THR A 224 9.40 -7.77 6.58
CA THR A 224 10.35 -8.03 5.50
C THR A 224 9.97 -9.29 4.72
N ASN A 225 10.31 -9.34 3.44
CA ASN A 225 10.25 -10.54 2.61
C ASN A 225 11.62 -11.25 2.52
N ILE A 226 12.62 -10.79 3.27
CA ILE A 226 14.01 -11.24 3.13
C ILE A 226 14.45 -11.97 4.40
N GLU A 227 14.67 -13.29 4.30
CA GLU A 227 15.09 -14.12 5.43
C GLU A 227 16.43 -13.68 6.05
N ARG A 228 17.39 -13.20 5.23
CA ARG A 228 18.70 -12.73 5.72
C ARG A 228 18.62 -11.50 6.65
N LYS A 229 17.44 -10.86 6.75
CA LYS A 229 17.19 -9.69 7.60
C LYS A 229 16.68 -10.07 8.99
N ILE A 230 16.36 -11.36 9.24
CA ILE A 230 15.92 -11.84 10.54
C ILE A 230 17.04 -11.59 11.55
N ARG A 231 16.73 -10.79 12.58
CA ARG A 231 17.59 -10.49 13.71
C ARG A 231 17.57 -11.72 14.61
N THR A 232 18.37 -12.73 14.27
CA THR A 232 18.55 -13.89 15.13
C THR A 232 18.96 -13.38 16.52
N LYS A 233 18.19 -13.72 17.56
CA LYS A 233 18.73 -13.63 18.93
C LYS A 233 19.96 -14.56 18.94
N LYS A 234 21.15 -13.97 18.93
CA LYS A 234 22.34 -14.65 19.45
C LYS A 234 22.16 -14.89 20.94
#